data_AF-A0A430QHY0-F1
#
_entry.id   AF-A0A430QHY0-F1
#
_cell.length_a   1.000
_cell.length_b   1.000
_cell.length_c   1.000
_cell.angle_alpha   90.00
_cell.angle_beta   90.00
_cell.angle_gamma   90.00
#
_symmetry.space_group_name_H-M   'P 1'
#
loop_
_entity.id
_entity.type
_entity.pdbx_description
1 polymer ?
#
loop_
_entity_poly.entity_id
_entity_poly.type
_entity_poly.pdbx_seq_one_letter_code
_entity_poly.pdbx_strand_id
1 'polypeptide(L)'
;MNKPNGRGWNLNNLQFPPAIHLCVTDMHTTKGCAEQFIQDVKDVAKELIKQPNKKSEGSAALYGLSQMIPDRSIVTELAHCYLNAYYDTPNNVS
;
A
#
# COMPACT_ATOMS: atom_id res chain seq x y z
N MET A 1 -20.60 -3.05 1.96
CA MET A 1 -19.49 -3.02 2.93
C MET A 1 -18.27 -2.48 2.21
N ASN A 2 -17.79 -1.27 2.56
CA ASN A 2 -16.52 -0.76 2.05
C ASN A 2 -15.40 -1.60 2.65
N LYS A 3 -14.66 -2.33 1.81
CA LYS A 3 -13.50 -3.09 2.26
C LYS A 3 -12.36 -2.11 2.62
N PRO A 4 -11.56 -2.37 3.66
CA PRO A 4 -10.38 -1.54 3.95
C PRO A 4 -9.53 -1.52 2.68
N ASN A 5 -9.15 -0.33 2.18
CA ASN A 5 -8.48 -0.07 0.88
C ASN A 5 -9.30 -0.23 -0.42
N GLY A 6 -10.64 -0.23 -0.33
CA GLY A 6 -11.54 -0.23 -1.48
C GLY A 6 -11.87 -1.63 -2.00
N ARG A 7 -10.85 -2.51 -2.15
CA ARG A 7 -11.05 -3.89 -2.63
C ARG A 7 -10.63 -4.98 -1.63
N GLY A 8 -9.99 -4.62 -0.52
CA GLY A 8 -9.68 -5.52 0.59
C GLY A 8 -8.35 -6.27 0.45
N TRP A 9 -7.53 -5.94 -0.53
CA TRP A 9 -6.26 -6.63 -0.80
C TRP A 9 -5.11 -5.94 -0.07
N ASN A 10 -4.43 -6.63 0.83
CA ASN A 10 -3.21 -6.11 1.45
C ASN A 10 -1.98 -6.62 0.66
N LEU A 11 -1.42 -5.76 -0.18
CA LEU A 11 -0.30 -6.09 -1.06
C LEU A 11 0.99 -5.44 -0.57
N ASN A 12 2.12 -6.08 -0.83
CA ASN A 12 3.41 -5.52 -0.51
C ASN A 12 3.81 -4.50 -1.58
N ASN A 13 4.07 -3.26 -1.18
CA ASN A 13 4.63 -2.24 -2.06
C ASN A 13 6.15 -2.39 -2.10
N LEU A 14 6.71 -2.53 -3.30
CA LEU A 14 8.14 -2.69 -3.54
C LEU A 14 8.73 -1.39 -4.08
N GLN A 15 10.04 -1.22 -3.88
CA GLN A 15 10.80 -0.06 -4.31
C GLN A 15 12.09 -0.49 -5.03
N PHE A 16 12.51 0.29 -6.04
CA PHE A 16 13.74 0.08 -6.81
C PHE A 16 13.83 -1.27 -7.56
N PRO A 17 12.91 -1.56 -8.51
CA PRO A 17 11.94 -0.67 -9.16
C PRO A 17 10.57 -0.58 -8.43
N PRO A 18 9.72 0.42 -8.76
CA PRO A 18 8.37 0.50 -8.21
C PRO A 18 7.53 -0.70 -8.67
N ALA A 19 6.98 -1.45 -7.72
CA ALA A 19 6.10 -2.58 -8.01
C ALA A 19 5.17 -2.90 -6.83
N ILE A 20 4.21 -3.80 -7.05
CA ILE A 20 3.40 -4.43 -6.01
C ILE A 20 3.54 -5.95 -6.11
N HIS A 21 3.51 -6.64 -4.97
CA HIS A 21 3.69 -8.09 -4.89
C HIS A 21 2.66 -8.75 -3.98
N LEU A 22 2.09 -9.86 -4.46
CA LEU A 22 1.29 -10.80 -3.67
C LEU A 22 2.09 -12.08 -3.45
N CYS A 23 2.38 -12.42 -2.20
CA CYS A 23 2.94 -13.71 -1.85
C CYS A 23 1.79 -14.72 -1.69
N VAL A 24 1.72 -15.68 -2.61
CA VAL A 24 0.66 -16.70 -2.60
C VAL A 24 0.92 -17.70 -1.48
N THR A 25 -0.06 -17.84 -0.60
CA THR A 25 -0.14 -18.82 0.49
C THR A 25 -1.36 -19.72 0.31
N ASP A 26 -1.48 -20.77 1.12
CA ASP A 26 -2.62 -21.69 1.06
C ASP A 26 -4.00 -20.99 1.18
N MET A 27 -4.10 -19.89 1.93
CA MET A 27 -5.34 -19.11 2.03
C MET A 27 -5.86 -18.59 0.68
N HIS A 28 -4.96 -18.39 -0.29
CA HIS A 28 -5.29 -17.91 -1.63
C HIS A 28 -5.78 -19.02 -2.56
N THR A 29 -5.68 -20.29 -2.15
CA THR A 29 -6.21 -21.44 -2.90
C THR A 29 -7.70 -21.67 -2.65
N THR A 30 -8.28 -20.96 -1.68
CA THR A 30 -9.73 -20.94 -1.44
C THR A 30 -10.48 -20.64 -2.73
N LYS A 31 -11.48 -21.45 -3.05
CA LYS A 31 -12.27 -21.36 -4.27
C LYS A 31 -12.75 -19.92 -4.52
N GLY A 32 -12.42 -19.35 -5.69
CA GLY A 32 -12.82 -18.01 -6.09
C GLY A 32 -11.86 -16.89 -5.69
N CYS A 33 -10.87 -17.14 -4.83
CA CYS A 33 -9.95 -16.11 -4.36
C CYS A 33 -9.03 -15.62 -5.51
N ALA A 34 -8.45 -16.55 -6.27
CA ALA A 34 -7.59 -16.22 -7.40
C ALA A 34 -8.36 -15.51 -8.52
N GLU A 35 -9.57 -15.99 -8.86
CA GLU A 35 -10.43 -15.38 -9.87
C GLU A 35 -10.82 -13.95 -9.47
N GLN A 36 -11.19 -13.74 -8.20
CA GLN A 36 -11.50 -12.42 -7.68
C GLN A 36 -10.30 -11.49 -7.74
N PHE A 37 -9.10 -11.96 -7.36
CA PHE A 37 -7.88 -11.15 -7.43
C PHE A 37 -7.58 -10.71 -8.87
N ILE A 38 -7.62 -11.64 -9.83
CA ILE A 38 -7.36 -11.36 -11.23
C ILE A 38 -8.39 -10.37 -11.80
N GLN A 39 -9.67 -10.55 -11.45
CA GLN A 39 -10.73 -9.65 -11.90
C GLN A 39 -10.53 -8.24 -11.34
N ASP A 40 -10.24 -8.11 -10.04
CA ASP A 40 -9.99 -6.83 -9.39
C ASP A 40 -8.78 -6.10 -9.99
N VAL A 41 -7.68 -6.81 -10.25
CA VAL A 41 -6.49 -6.24 -10.90
C VAL A 41 -6.81 -5.76 -12.32
N LYS A 42 -7.57 -6.54 -13.10
CA LYS A 42 -7.98 -6.16 -14.46
C LYS A 42 -8.84 -4.89 -14.44
N ASP A 43 -9.77 -4.78 -13.49
CA ASP A 43 -10.66 -3.63 -13.43
C ASP A 43 -9.94 -2.37 -12.96
N VAL A 44 -9.03 -2.48 -11.97
CA VAL A 44 -8.14 -1.37 -11.57
C VAL A 44 -7.27 -0.92 -12.74
N ALA A 45 -6.67 -1.85 -13.50
CA ALA A 45 -5.86 -1.49 -14.66
C ALA A 45 -6.66 -0.71 -15.71
N LYS A 46 -7.90 -1.14 -16.01
CA LYS A 46 -8.80 -0.43 -16.92
C LYS A 46 -9.18 0.96 -16.40
N GLU A 47 -9.43 1.10 -15.11
CA GLU A 47 -9.74 2.39 -14.46
C GLU A 47 -8.55 3.36 -14.59
N LEU A 48 -7.34 2.90 -14.29
CA LEU A 48 -6.12 3.72 -14.33
C LEU A 48 -5.74 4.14 -15.76
N ILE A 49 -5.88 3.25 -16.74
CA ILE A 49 -5.63 3.57 -18.16
C ILE A 49 -6.55 4.70 -18.63
N LYS A 50 -7.80 4.77 -18.14
CA LYS A 50 -8.74 5.85 -18.46
C LYS A 50 -8.42 7.17 -17.76
N GLN A 51 -7.57 7.16 -16.73
CA GLN A 51 -7.24 8.32 -15.91
C GLN A 51 -5.72 8.42 -15.67
N PRO A 52 -4.90 8.55 -16.72
CA PRO A 52 -3.43 8.45 -16.63
C PRO A 52 -2.80 9.54 -15.76
N ASN A 53 -3.46 10.70 -15.62
CA ASN A 53 -2.98 11.84 -14.84
C ASN A 53 -3.60 11.91 -13.43
N LYS A 54 -4.30 10.86 -12.98
CA LYS A 54 -4.85 10.82 -11.64
C LYS A 54 -3.69 10.85 -10.63
N LYS A 55 -3.72 11.83 -9.72
CA LYS A 55 -2.72 11.91 -8.65
C LYS A 55 -2.83 10.67 -7.76
N SER A 56 -1.68 10.14 -7.37
CA SER A 56 -1.61 9.11 -6.34
C SER A 56 -2.01 9.69 -4.99
N GLU A 57 -2.73 8.90 -4.21
CA GLU A 57 -3.21 9.26 -2.87
C GLU A 57 -2.84 8.16 -1.87
N GLY A 58 -2.95 8.47 -0.58
CA GLY A 58 -2.70 7.52 0.50
C GLY A 58 -1.31 6.89 0.45
N SER A 59 -1.25 5.57 0.70
CA SER A 59 0.01 4.81 0.72
C SER A 59 0.75 4.87 -0.62
N ALA A 60 0.06 4.91 -1.76
CA ALA A 60 0.71 4.99 -3.07
C ALA A 60 1.51 6.30 -3.24
N ALA A 61 0.97 7.43 -2.75
CA ALA A 61 1.69 8.69 -2.74
C ALA A 61 2.93 8.64 -1.82
N LEU A 62 2.77 8.05 -0.63
CA LEU A 62 3.87 7.90 0.34
C LEU A 62 5.03 7.05 -0.21
N TYR A 63 4.71 5.90 -0.80
CA TYR A 63 5.72 5.02 -1.40
C TYR A 63 6.35 5.63 -2.66
N GLY A 64 5.60 6.39 -3.45
CA GLY A 64 6.15 7.13 -4.60
C GLY A 64 7.11 8.24 -4.17
N LEU A 65 6.72 9.05 -3.19
CA LEU A 65 7.57 10.13 -2.65
C LEU A 65 8.85 9.58 -2.02
N SER A 66 8.75 8.55 -1.17
CA SER A 66 9.94 7.96 -0.53
C SER A 66 10.94 7.36 -1.51
N GLN A 67 10.50 6.89 -2.68
CA GLN A 67 11.40 6.48 -3.76
C GLN A 67 12.11 7.65 -4.45
N MET A 68 11.43 8.80 -4.58
CA MET A 68 11.96 9.98 -5.28
C MET A 68 12.92 10.81 -4.43
N ILE A 69 12.88 10.69 -3.10
CA ILE A 69 13.76 11.44 -2.20
C ILE A 69 15.21 10.93 -2.34
N PRO A 70 16.16 11.77 -2.81
CA PRO A 70 17.55 11.36 -2.96
C PRO A 70 18.26 11.19 -1.62
N ASP A 71 17.93 12.05 -0.64
CA ASP A 71 18.49 12.01 0.70
C ASP A 71 17.76 10.99 1.58
N ARG A 72 18.39 9.82 1.75
CA ARG A 72 17.81 8.70 2.50
C ARG A 72 17.76 8.94 4.01
N SER A 73 18.39 10.00 4.54
CA SER A 73 18.24 10.38 5.94
C SER A 73 16.79 10.75 6.29
N ILE A 74 16.08 11.39 5.36
CA ILE A 74 14.66 11.77 5.51
C ILE A 74 13.76 10.52 5.63
N VAL A 75 14.04 9.48 4.83
CA VAL A 75 13.31 8.20 4.91
C VAL A 75 13.54 7.52 6.26
N THR A 76 14.76 7.63 6.79
CA THR A 76 15.13 7.11 8.11
C THR A 76 14.38 7.84 9.23
N GLU A 77 14.33 9.17 9.15
CA GLU A 77 13.57 10.00 10.11
C GLU A 77 12.07 9.67 10.08
N LEU A 78 11.48 9.49 8.88
CA LEU A 78 10.09 9.08 8.74
C LEU A 78 9.83 7.71 9.41
N ALA A 79 10.75 6.76 9.26
CA ALA A 79 10.65 5.45 9.92
C ALA A 79 10.73 5.58 11.45
N HIS A 80 11.62 6.43 11.97
CA HIS A 80 11.67 6.72 13.41
C HIS A 80 10.37 7.37 13.90
N CYS A 81 9.81 8.34 13.18
CA CYS A 81 8.53 8.96 13.51
C CYS A 81 7.39 7.93 13.55
N TYR A 82 7.36 6.99 12.59
CA TYR A 82 6.38 5.90 12.60
C TYR A 82 6.51 5.03 13.84
N LEU A 83 7.74 4.61 14.20
CA LEU A 83 7.97 3.80 15.40
C LEU A 83 7.61 4.55 16.68
N ASN A 84 7.99 5.82 16.80
CA ASN A 84 7.62 6.65 17.94
C ASN A 84 6.10 6.76 18.09
N ALA A 85 5.38 7.02 17.01
CA ALA A 85 3.92 7.08 17.01
C ALA A 85 3.27 5.73 17.33
N TYR A 86 3.88 4.61 16.89
CA TYR A 86 3.38 3.27 17.18
C TYR A 86 3.46 2.90 18.66
N TYR A 87 4.50 3.37 19.35
CA TYR A 87 4.70 3.15 20.78
C TYR A 87 4.20 4.30 21.67
N ASP A 88 3.58 5.34 21.08
CA ASP A 88 3.01 6.44 21.84
C ASP A 88 1.84 5.92 22.68
N THR A 89 2.00 6.00 24.00
CA THR A 89 0.91 5.72 24.94
C THR A 89 0.39 7.04 25.46
N PRO A 90 -0.94 7.29 25.44
CA PRO A 90 -1.48 8.51 26.02
C PRO A 90 -0.99 8.62 27.46
N ASN A 91 -0.35 9.74 27.80
CA ASN A 91 -0.06 10.05 29.19
C ASN A 91 -1.41 10.11 29.90
N ASN A 92 -1.68 9.13 30.78
CA ASN A 92 -2.79 9.21 31.73
C ASN A 92 -2.47 10.34 32.70
N VAL A 93 -2.76 11.58 32.30
CA VAL A 93 -2.84 12.71 33.21
C VAL A 93 -4.17 12.54 33.94
N SER A 94 -4.10 12.03 35.16
CA SER A 94 -5.18 12.08 36.15
C SER A 94 -5.54 13.52 36.49
#